data_AF-A0A7D9JPS6-F1
#
_entry.id   AF-A0A7D9JPS6-F1
#
_cell.length_a   1.000
_cell.length_b   1.000
_cell.length_c   1.000
_cell.angle_alpha   90.00
_cell.angle_beta   90.00
_cell.angle_gamma   90.00
#
_symmetry.space_group_name_H-M   'P 1'
#
loop_
_entity.id
_entity.type
_entity.pdbx_description
1 polymer ?
#
loop_
_entity_poly.entity_id
_entity_poly.type
_entity_poly.pdbx_seq_one_letter_code
_entity_poly.pdbx_strand_id
1 'polypeptide(L)' 'MSKYKPDSQAYKNAQAFNDVYRKLLETLQSVFDGNVDRFDDAFGLMKSLIVYGMRVVQTPIEDGGDPNIGPNAGPTYFN' A
#
# COMPACT_ATOMS: atom_id res chain seq x y z
N MET A 1 2.02 16.57 1.97
CA MET A 1 0.55 16.68 2.14
C MET A 1 -0.10 15.53 1.38
N SER A 2 -0.95 14.73 2.02
CA SER A 2 -1.65 13.62 1.34
C SER A 2 -2.62 14.17 0.29
N LYS A 3 -2.70 13.52 -0.88
CA LYS A 3 -3.63 13.89 -1.97
C LYS A 3 -5.10 13.69 -1.58
N TYR A 4 -5.37 12.98 -0.48
CA TYR A 4 -6.71 12.63 -0.03
C TYR A 4 -7.11 13.38 1.23
N LYS A 5 -8.42 13.64 1.38
CA LYS A 5 -9.00 14.19 2.61
C LYS A 5 -8.55 13.34 3.81
N PRO A 6 -8.01 13.94 4.88
CA PRO A 6 -7.66 13.21 6.09
C PRO A 6 -8.82 12.32 6.57
N ASP A 7 -8.49 11.12 7.04
CA ASP A 7 -9.43 10.11 7.53
C ASP A 7 -10.43 9.50 6.52
N SER A 8 -10.42 9.94 5.26
CA SER A 8 -11.16 9.28 4.19
C SER A 8 -10.70 7.83 3.99
N GLN A 9 -11.56 7.00 3.40
CA GLN A 9 -11.20 5.62 3.08
C GLN A 9 -10.01 5.56 2.11
N ALA A 10 -9.95 6.48 1.14
CA ALA A 10 -8.82 6.65 0.23
C ALA A 10 -7.52 6.95 0.98
N TYR A 11 -7.56 7.88 1.95
CA TYR A 11 -6.43 8.20 2.82
C TYR A 11 -5.94 6.98 3.61
N LYS A 12 -6.85 6.28 4.29
CA LYS A 12 -6.53 5.11 5.13
C LYS A 12 -5.97 3.95 4.30
N ASN A 13 -6.57 3.67 3.16
CA ASN A 13 -6.10 2.60 2.28
C ASN A 13 -4.72 2.93 1.69
N ALA A 14 -4.49 4.17 1.25
CA ALA A 14 -3.20 4.59 0.73
C ALA A 14 -2.10 4.52 1.80
N GLN A 15 -2.39 4.95 3.04
CA GLN A 15 -1.46 4.84 4.16
C GLN A 15 -1.12 3.37 4.47
N ALA A 16 -2.13 2.49 4.53
CA ALA A 16 -1.91 1.07 4.77
C ALA A 16 -1.06 0.41 3.67
N PHE A 17 -1.28 0.75 2.40
CA PHE A 17 -0.45 0.29 1.30
C PHE A 17 1.02 0.74 1.48
N ASN A 18 1.23 2.02 1.75
CA ASN A 18 2.59 2.58 1.91
C ASN A 18 3.34 1.94 3.08
N ASP A 19 2.66 1.68 4.20
CA ASP A 19 3.27 1.02 5.35
C ASP A 19 3.70 -0.42 5.04
N VAL A 20 2.88 -1.17 4.30
CA VAL A 20 3.22 -2.54 3.87
C VAL A 20 4.36 -2.51 2.84
N TYR A 21 4.32 -1.56 1.90
CA TYR A 21 5.38 -1.38 0.91
C TYR A 21 6.73 -1.05 1.56
N ARG A 22 6.75 -0.11 2.51
CA ARG A 22 7.96 0.23 3.28
C ARG A 22 8.53 -0.99 4.00
N LYS A 23 7.67 -1.72 4.74
CA LYS A 23 8.08 -2.93 5.46
C LYS A 23 8.65 -4.01 4.52
N LEU A 24 8.07 -4.16 3.32
CA LEU A 24 8.59 -5.08 2.32
C LEU A 24 10.01 -4.69 1.90
N LEU A 25 10.25 -3.41 1.59
CA LEU A 25 11.58 -2.92 1.22
C LEU A 25 12.61 -3.11 2.35
N GLU A 26 12.25 -2.76 3.58
CA GLU A 26 13.11 -2.94 4.76
C GLU A 26 13.44 -4.43 5.00
N THR A 27 12.45 -5.32 4.80
CA THR A 27 12.65 -6.76 4.96
C THR A 27 13.52 -7.34 3.86
N LEU A 28 13.30 -6.94 2.60
CA LEU A 28 14.14 -7.35 1.48
C LEU A 28 15.58 -6.87 1.66
N GLN A 29 15.79 -5.64 2.12
CA GLN A 29 17.12 -5.14 2.44
C GLN A 29 17.78 -6.02 3.52
N SER A 30 17.08 -6.34 4.60
CA SER A 30 17.58 -7.23 5.66
C SER A 30 17.96 -8.63 5.15
N VAL A 31 17.19 -9.17 4.19
CA VAL A 31 17.52 -10.44 3.51
C VAL A 31 18.81 -10.32 2.70
N PHE A 32 18.94 -9.27 1.90
CA PHE A 32 20.15 -9.02 1.10
C PHE A 32 21.38 -8.72 1.97
N ASP A 33 21.19 -8.21 3.18
CA ASP A 33 22.24 -8.04 4.19
C ASP A 33 22.63 -9.36 4.90
N GLY A 34 22.05 -10.50 4.52
CA GLY A 34 22.44 -11.84 4.96
C GLY A 34 21.45 -12.55 5.90
N ASN A 35 20.35 -11.90 6.29
CA ASN A 35 19.29 -12.53 7.10
C ASN A 35 18.30 -13.30 6.20
N VAL A 36 18.80 -14.32 5.52
CA VAL A 36 18.06 -15.06 4.48
C VAL A 36 16.81 -15.78 5.01
N ASP A 37 16.74 -16.06 6.30
CA ASP A 37 15.59 -16.62 7.01
C ASP A 37 14.35 -15.71 6.92
N ARG A 38 14.56 -14.40 6.75
CA ARG A 38 13.47 -13.42 6.61
C ARG A 38 12.86 -13.37 5.20
N PHE A 39 13.31 -14.22 4.28
CA PHE A 39 12.73 -14.25 2.93
C PHE A 39 11.26 -14.67 2.94
N ASP A 40 10.86 -15.57 3.85
CA ASP A 40 9.45 -15.96 4.02
C ASP A 40 8.58 -14.78 4.49
N ASP A 41 9.11 -13.92 5.37
CA ASP A 41 8.45 -12.68 5.79
C ASP A 41 8.27 -11.74 4.59
N ALA A 42 9.30 -11.57 3.76
CA ALA A 42 9.24 -10.76 2.56
C ALA A 42 8.17 -11.29 1.60
N PHE A 43 8.07 -12.61 1.42
CA PHE A 43 7.04 -13.24 0.60
C PHE A 43 5.62 -13.01 1.17
N GLY A 44 5.45 -13.10 2.49
CA GLY A 44 4.19 -12.74 3.17
C GLY A 44 3.80 -11.28 2.96
N LEU A 45 4.77 -10.37 3.00
CA LEU A 45 4.57 -8.95 2.72
C LEU A 45 4.22 -8.68 1.25
N MET A 46 4.82 -9.39 0.30
CA MET A 46 4.43 -9.30 -1.13
C MET A 46 2.95 -9.67 -1.33
N LYS A 47 2.48 -10.76 -0.71
CA LYS A 47 1.05 -11.15 -0.77
C LYS A 47 0.15 -10.08 -0.15
N SER A 48 0.57 -9.52 0.99
CA SER A 48 -0.16 -8.45 1.67
C SER A 48 -0.23 -7.20 0.78
N LEU A 49 0.85 -6.86 0.08
CA LEU A 49 0.92 -5.71 -0.80
C LEU A 49 -0.10 -5.80 -1.96
N ILE A 50 -0.32 -7.00 -2.52
CA ILE A 50 -1.36 -7.23 -3.54
C ILE A 50 -2.74 -6.88 -2.98
N VAL A 51 -3.06 -7.37 -1.77
CA VAL A 51 -4.35 -7.12 -1.11
C VAL A 51 -4.58 -5.63 -0.87
N TYR A 52 -3.60 -4.94 -0.30
CA TYR A 52 -3.71 -3.49 -0.06
C TYR A 52 -3.68 -2.68 -1.35
N GLY A 53 -2.93 -3.13 -2.36
CA GLY A 53 -2.88 -2.50 -3.68
C GLY A 53 -4.25 -2.53 -4.36
N MET A 54 -4.91 -3.69 -4.37
CA MET A 54 -6.28 -3.83 -4.88
C MET A 54 -7.26 -2.91 -4.14
N ARG A 55 -7.18 -2.86 -2.81
CA ARG A 55 -8.05 -1.98 -2.00
C ARG A 55 -7.86 -0.52 -2.38
N VAL A 56 -6.62 -0.06 -2.56
CA VAL A 56 -6.33 1.33 -2.94
C VAL A 56 -6.89 1.64 -4.33
N VAL A 57 -6.56 0.85 -5.35
CA VAL A 57 -6.96 1.13 -6.75
C VAL A 57 -8.46 0.99 -7.01
N GLN A 58 -9.19 0.32 -6.12
CA GLN A 58 -10.65 0.22 -6.15
C GLN A 58 -11.35 1.23 -5.24
N THR A 59 -10.61 2.07 -4.50
CA THR A 59 -11.23 3.08 -3.63
C THR A 59 -11.46 4.38 -4.41
N PRO A 60 -12.71 4.82 -4.60
CA PRO A 60 -12.98 6.12 -5.19
C PRO A 60 -12.39 7.25 -4.33
N ILE A 61 -11.91 8.32 -4.98
CA ILE A 61 -11.38 9.49 -4.27
C ILE A 61 -12.52 10.33 -3.66
N GLU A 62 -13.67 10.35 -4.33
CA GLU A 62 -14.87 11.09 -3.91
C GLU A 62 -15.83 10.21 -3.11
N ASP A 63 -16.52 10.81 -2.14
CA ASP A 63 -17.54 10.12 -1.34
C ASP A 63 -18.69 9.68 -2.25
N GLY A 64 -18.92 8.37 -2.35
CA GLY A 64 -19.95 7.77 -3.20
C GLY A 64 -19.56 7.53 -4.67
N GLY A 65 -18.27 7.68 -5.03
CA GLY A 65 -17.79 7.39 -6.39
C GLY A 65 -17.91 5.91 -6.78
N ASP A 66 -17.89 5.63 -8.09
CA ASP A 66 -17.92 4.25 -8.61
C ASP A 66 -16.50 3.66 -8.64
N PRO A 67 -16.25 2.51 -7.98
CA PRO A 67 -14.94 1.86 -7.95
C PRO A 67 -14.46 1.37 -9.32
N ASN A 68 -15.31 1.32 -10.35
CA ASN A 68 -14.99 0.82 -11.69
C ASN A 68 -14.81 1.93 -12.75
N ILE A 69 -15.23 3.17 -12.47
CA ILE A 69 -15.24 4.26 -13.45
C ILE A 69 -14.16 5.32 -13.13
N GLY A 70 -13.68 5.38 -11.88
CA GLY A 70 -12.64 6.32 -11.45
C GLY A 70 -13.13 7.78 -11.36
N PRO A 71 -12.31 8.70 -10.81
CA PRO A 71 -10.93 8.50 -10.38
C PRO A 71 -10.80 7.78 -9.03
N ASN A 72 -9.96 6.75 -8.99
CA ASN A 72 -9.68 5.97 -7.79
C ASN A 72 -8.33 6.34 -7.17
N ALA A 73 -8.19 6.02 -5.89
CA ALA A 73 -6.99 6.25 -5.11
C ALA A 73 -5.82 5.42 -5.68
N GLY A 74 -4.64 6.04 -5.71
CA GLY A 74 -3.36 5.39 -5.91
C GLY A 74 -2.49 5.46 -4.65
N PRO A 75 -1.36 4.73 -4.64
CA PRO A 75 -0.32 4.89 -3.64
C PRO A 75 0.12 6.36 -3.53
N THR A 76 0.46 6.80 -2.31
CA THR A 76 1.06 8.13 -2.11
C THR A 76 2.51 7.95 -1.69
N TYR A 77 3.45 8.04 -2.61
CA TYR A 77 4.86 8.02 -2.26
C TYR A 77 5.21 9.29 -1.48
N PHE A 78 5.78 9.13 -0.29
CA PHE A 78 6.44 10.22 0.42
C PHE A 78 7.91 10.19 -0.01
N ASN A 79 8.39 11.25 -0.66
CA ASN A 79 9.82 11.56 -0.76
C ASN A 79 10.30 12.15 0.56
#